data_AF-A0A8T6VSX2-F1
#
_entry.id   AF-A0A8T6VSX2-F1
#
_cell.length_a   1.000
_cell.length_b   1.000
_cell.length_c   1.000
_cell.angle_alpha   90.00
_cell.angle_beta   90.00
_cell.angle_gamma   90.00
#
_symmetry.space_group_name_H-M   'P 1'
#
loop_
_entity.id
_entity.type
_entity.pdbx_description
1 polymer ?
#
loop_
_entity_poly.entity_id
_entity_poly.type
_entity_poly.pdbx_seq_one_letter_code
_entity_poly.pdbx_strand_id
1 'polypeptide(L)'
;AAASLGEQIDAETVYSVVGRANPVDVQDMIKLALKGDFMEARDKLREMIVKYGVAGSDIIRQIHIEIFRSALPDKWKVKLADAIGEIDFRMSQGSSEEVQLSALLARLGEAGLEIQSGG
;
A
#
# COMPACT_ATOMS: atom_id res chain seq x y z
N ALA A 1 6.98 33.80 26.05
CA ALA A 1 5.83 32.88 26.08
C ALA A 1 4.84 33.38 25.03
N ALA A 2 4.70 32.77 23.85
CA ALA A 2 4.16 31.45 23.50
C ALA A 2 2.62 31.40 23.49
N ALA A 3 2.03 31.23 22.30
CA ALA A 3 0.82 30.45 21.97
C ALA A 3 0.34 30.86 20.55
N SER A 4 0.66 30.08 19.52
CA SER A 4 -0.19 28.99 19.01
C SER A 4 -1.23 29.49 17.99
N LEU A 5 -0.76 29.94 16.84
CA LEU A 5 -1.58 29.95 15.62
C LEU A 5 -1.41 28.57 14.98
N GLY A 6 -2.35 27.69 15.29
CA GLY A 6 -2.48 26.40 14.63
C GLY A 6 -2.78 26.59 13.15
N GLU A 7 -1.78 26.45 12.31
CA GLU A 7 -2.01 25.83 11.02
C GLU A 7 -2.58 24.44 11.31
N GLN A 8 -3.74 24.13 10.71
CA GLN A 8 -4.28 22.78 10.74
C GLN A 8 -3.15 21.85 10.31
N ILE A 9 -2.63 21.07 11.25
CA ILE A 9 -1.63 20.07 10.94
C ILE A 9 -2.40 19.04 10.13
N ASP A 10 -2.34 19.17 8.81
CA ASP A 10 -2.99 18.26 7.89
C ASP A 10 -2.47 16.85 8.19
N ALA A 11 -3.35 15.86 8.25
CA ALA A 11 -2.98 14.48 8.55
C ALA A 11 -1.87 14.01 7.60
N GLU A 12 -1.89 14.50 6.34
CA GLU A 12 -0.84 14.29 5.34
C GLU A 12 0.55 14.75 5.83
N THR A 13 0.62 15.91 6.49
CA THR A 13 1.87 16.43 7.08
C THR A 13 2.31 15.60 8.27
N VAL A 14 1.38 15.09 9.09
CA VAL A 14 1.74 14.23 10.23
C VAL A 14 2.39 12.93 9.75
N TYR A 15 1.73 12.21 8.82
CA TYR A 15 2.20 10.90 8.37
C TYR A 15 3.52 10.97 7.61
N SER A 16 3.71 11.99 6.77
CA SER A 16 4.98 12.22 6.07
C SER A 16 6.12 12.57 7.02
N VAL A 17 5.88 13.38 8.05
CA VAL A 17 6.91 13.75 9.04
C VAL A 17 7.34 12.55 9.90
N VAL A 18 6.44 11.60 10.19
CA VAL A 18 6.78 10.39 10.96
C VAL A 18 7.23 9.21 10.09
N GLY A 19 7.33 9.39 8.77
CA GLY A 19 7.76 8.34 7.82
C GLY A 19 6.78 7.16 7.71
N ARG A 20 5.53 7.33 8.13
CA ARG A 20 4.52 6.26 8.11
C ARG A 20 3.61 6.40 6.89
N ALA A 21 3.17 5.26 6.37
CA ALA A 21 2.20 5.24 5.29
C ALA A 21 0.85 5.82 5.75
N ASN A 22 0.36 6.83 5.04
CA ASN A 22 -0.99 7.34 5.22
C ASN A 22 -2.01 6.27 4.77
N PRO A 23 -2.95 5.85 5.62
CA PRO A 23 -3.95 4.84 5.26
C PRO A 23 -4.77 5.18 4.02
N VAL A 24 -5.11 6.47 3.83
CA VAL A 24 -5.88 6.93 2.66
C VAL A 24 -5.08 6.67 1.40
N ASP A 25 -3.79 6.98 1.43
CA ASP A 25 -2.94 6.83 0.26
C ASP A 25 -2.77 5.37 -0.16
N VAL A 26 -2.59 4.49 0.82
CA VAL A 26 -2.48 3.05 0.61
C VAL A 26 -3.79 2.46 0.12
N GLN A 27 -4.93 2.90 0.65
CA GLN A 27 -6.25 2.47 0.16
C GLN A 27 -6.45 2.84 -1.30
N ASP A 28 -6.11 4.05 -1.70
CA ASP A 28 -6.28 4.49 -3.09
C ASP A 28 -5.35 3.74 -4.04
N MET A 29 -4.10 3.49 -3.63
CA MET A 29 -3.17 2.63 -4.36
C MET A 29 -3.73 1.20 -4.55
N ILE A 30 -4.29 0.59 -3.49
CA ILE A 30 -4.90 -0.74 -3.55
C ILE A 30 -6.11 -0.73 -4.49
N LYS A 31 -6.97 0.30 -4.44
CA LYS A 31 -8.14 0.42 -5.32
C LYS A 31 -7.73 0.49 -6.79
N LEU A 32 -6.70 1.28 -7.12
CA LEU A 32 -6.15 1.37 -8.48
C LEU A 32 -5.66 0.00 -8.94
N ALA A 33 -4.88 -0.70 -8.10
CA ALA A 33 -4.40 -2.03 -8.42
C ALA A 33 -5.56 -3.01 -8.67
N LEU A 34 -6.55 -3.06 -7.78
CA LEU A 34 -7.75 -3.92 -7.91
C LEU A 34 -8.63 -3.58 -9.12
N LYS A 35 -8.54 -2.37 -9.68
CA LYS A 35 -9.22 -2.01 -10.93
C LYS A 35 -8.47 -2.50 -12.18
N GLY A 36 -7.20 -2.88 -12.03
CA GLY A 36 -6.31 -3.20 -13.14
C GLY A 36 -5.46 -2.01 -13.59
N ASP A 37 -5.58 -0.85 -12.94
CA ASP A 37 -4.83 0.37 -13.24
C ASP A 37 -3.41 0.29 -12.63
N PHE A 38 -2.66 -0.74 -13.05
CA PHE A 38 -1.37 -1.09 -12.46
C PHE A 38 -0.34 0.05 -12.50
N MET A 39 -0.27 0.77 -13.62
CA MET A 39 0.69 1.87 -13.79
C MET A 39 0.39 3.02 -12.83
N GLU A 40 -0.89 3.39 -12.66
CA GLU A 40 -1.28 4.43 -11.70
C GLU A 40 -1.03 4.01 -10.25
N ALA A 41 -1.34 2.74 -9.91
CA ALA A 41 -1.03 2.19 -8.59
C ALA A 41 0.48 2.23 -8.31
N ARG A 42 1.31 1.89 -9.31
CA ARG A 42 2.77 1.92 -9.20
C ARG A 42 3.32 3.34 -9.07
N ASP A 43 2.75 4.32 -9.77
CA ASP A 43 3.14 5.72 -9.64
C ASP A 43 2.84 6.23 -8.22
N LYS A 44 1.68 5.86 -7.65
CA LYS A 44 1.32 6.21 -6.27
C LYS A 44 2.22 5.55 -5.22
N LEU A 45 2.59 4.28 -5.44
CA LEU A 45 3.60 3.59 -4.64
C LEU A 45 4.93 4.34 -4.65
N ARG A 46 5.40 4.73 -5.85
CA ARG A 46 6.65 5.45 -6.02
C ARG A 46 6.61 6.82 -5.36
N GLU A 47 5.49 7.52 -5.42
CA GLU A 47 5.32 8.79 -4.72
C GLU A 47 5.50 8.62 -3.20
N MET A 48 4.87 7.61 -2.60
CA MET A 48 5.04 7.34 -1.16
C MET A 48 6.49 7.04 -0.78
N ILE A 49 7.19 6.21 -1.56
CA ILE A 49 8.59 5.84 -1.26
C ILE A 49 9.55 7.01 -1.50
N VAL A 50 9.49 7.63 -2.69
CA VAL A 50 10.51 8.56 -3.17
C VAL A 50 10.25 9.99 -2.70
N LYS A 51 8.99 10.44 -2.77
CA LYS A 51 8.64 11.83 -2.44
C LYS A 51 8.37 12.00 -0.95
N TYR A 52 7.65 11.06 -0.35
CA TYR A 52 7.26 11.15 1.06
C TYR A 52 8.18 10.37 2.00
N GLY A 53 9.17 9.62 1.47
CA GLY A 53 10.15 8.91 2.27
C GLY A 53 9.55 7.81 3.14
N VAL A 54 8.39 7.27 2.76
CA VAL A 54 7.72 6.22 3.52
C VAL A 54 8.49 4.92 3.34
N ALA A 55 8.81 4.25 4.46
CA ALA A 55 9.48 2.97 4.43
C ALA A 55 8.61 1.89 3.76
N GLY A 56 9.19 1.06 2.90
CA GLY A 56 8.45 -0.03 2.26
C GLY A 56 7.82 -0.99 3.28
N SER A 57 8.48 -1.22 4.42
CA SER A 57 7.96 -2.02 5.54
C SER A 57 6.69 -1.44 6.18
N ASP A 58 6.53 -0.12 6.20
CA ASP A 58 5.29 0.51 6.66
C ASP A 58 4.19 0.41 5.62
N ILE A 59 4.53 0.52 4.33
CA ILE A 59 3.58 0.34 3.23
C ILE A 59 3.01 -1.08 3.24
N ILE A 60 3.87 -2.12 3.28
CA ILE A 60 3.41 -3.52 3.28
C ILE A 60 2.55 -3.86 4.50
N ARG A 61 2.92 -3.34 5.68
CA ARG A 61 2.12 -3.50 6.91
C ARG A 61 0.75 -2.84 6.75
N GLN A 62 0.68 -1.65 6.15
CA GLN A 62 -0.58 -0.98 5.90
C GLN A 62 -1.42 -1.72 4.85
N ILE A 63 -0.81 -2.24 3.77
CA ILE A 63 -1.50 -3.07 2.79
C ILE A 63 -2.14 -4.28 3.48
N HIS A 64 -1.39 -4.99 4.32
CA HIS A 64 -1.91 -6.13 5.09
C HIS A 64 -3.16 -5.75 5.89
N ILE A 65 -3.14 -4.62 6.63
CA ILE A 65 -4.30 -4.14 7.39
C ILE A 65 -5.50 -3.89 6.46
N GLU A 66 -5.30 -3.21 5.33
CA GLU A 66 -6.38 -2.87 4.40
C GLU A 66 -6.97 -4.10 3.70
N ILE A 67 -6.16 -5.09 3.33
CA ILE A 67 -6.65 -6.34 2.71
C ILE A 67 -7.59 -7.10 3.66
N PHE A 68 -7.24 -7.22 4.94
CA PHE A 68 -8.11 -7.92 5.90
C PHE A 68 -9.38 -7.13 6.25
N ARG A 69 -9.34 -5.79 6.16
CA ARG A 69 -10.53 -4.92 6.33
C ARG A 69 -11.41 -4.85 5.08
N SER A 70 -10.88 -5.19 3.92
CA SER A 70 -11.61 -5.11 2.65
C SER A 70 -12.73 -6.15 2.53
N ALA A 71 -13.63 -5.91 1.56
CA ALA A 71 -14.68 -6.85 1.16
C ALA A 71 -14.21 -7.90 0.14
N LEU A 72 -12.89 -8.11 0.00
CA LEU A 72 -12.36 -9.14 -0.89
C LEU A 72 -12.85 -10.54 -0.45
N PRO A 73 -13.12 -11.46 -1.39
CA PRO A 73 -13.43 -12.85 -1.06
C PRO A 73 -12.31 -13.51 -0.24
N ASP A 74 -12.68 -14.38 0.70
CA ASP A 74 -11.73 -15.03 1.61
C ASP A 74 -10.62 -15.80 0.88
N LYS A 75 -10.96 -16.45 -0.24
CA LYS A 75 -10.00 -17.10 -1.14
C LYS A 75 -8.85 -16.16 -1.54
N TRP A 76 -9.18 -14.90 -1.84
CA TRP A 76 -8.19 -13.89 -2.22
C TRP A 76 -7.46 -13.31 -1.03
N LYS A 77 -8.13 -13.13 0.13
CA LYS A 77 -7.44 -12.74 1.37
C LYS A 77 -6.34 -13.72 1.75
N VAL A 78 -6.59 -15.03 1.65
CA VAL A 78 -5.59 -16.08 1.91
C VAL A 78 -4.42 -15.99 0.93
N LYS A 79 -4.69 -15.93 -0.38
CA LYS A 79 -3.65 -15.82 -1.42
C LYS A 79 -2.79 -14.56 -1.25
N LEU A 80 -3.42 -13.42 -0.94
CA LEU A 80 -2.72 -12.16 -0.76
C LEU A 80 -1.91 -12.15 0.55
N ALA A 81 -2.39 -12.79 1.61
CA ALA A 81 -1.62 -12.92 2.85
C ALA A 81 -0.32 -13.71 2.65
N ASP A 82 -0.36 -14.79 1.87
CA ASP A 82 0.83 -15.56 1.49
C ASP A 82 1.82 -14.72 0.67
N ALA A 83 1.33 -14.02 -0.36
CA ALA A 83 2.16 -13.12 -1.17
C ALA A 83 2.77 -11.98 -0.34
N ILE A 84 2.02 -11.40 0.60
CA ILE A 84 2.52 -10.38 1.53
C ILE A 84 3.66 -10.93 2.37
N GLY A 85 3.51 -12.13 2.95
CA GLY A 85 4.54 -12.74 3.78
C GLY A 85 5.84 -13.01 3.02
N GLU A 86 5.75 -13.50 1.78
CA GLU A 86 6.93 -13.72 0.94
C GLU A 86 7.64 -12.42 0.57
N ILE A 87 6.88 -11.39 0.22
CA ILE A 87 7.40 -10.07 -0.16
C ILE A 87 8.05 -9.37 1.04
N ASP A 88 7.40 -9.41 2.21
CA ASP A 88 7.94 -8.89 3.47
C ASP A 88 9.26 -9.58 3.84
N PHE A 89 9.29 -10.91 3.74
CA PHE A 89 10.50 -11.67 3.94
C PHE A 89 11.62 -11.25 2.97
N ARG A 90 11.35 -11.17 1.66
CA ARG A 90 12.35 -10.76 0.66
C ARG A 90 12.87 -9.33 0.90
N MET A 91 11.99 -8.40 1.28
CA MET A 91 12.36 -7.04 1.65
C MET A 91 13.27 -7.03 2.89
N SER A 92 12.95 -7.84 3.91
CA SER A 92 13.81 -7.99 5.10
C SER A 92 15.22 -8.52 4.77
N GLN A 93 15.37 -9.26 3.67
CA GLN A 93 16.65 -9.76 3.17
C GLN A 93 17.41 -8.74 2.29
N GLY A 94 16.94 -7.48 2.20
CA GLY A 94 17.59 -6.42 1.43
C GLY A 94 17.22 -6.39 -0.05
N SER A 95 16.11 -7.03 -0.44
CA SER A 95 15.59 -6.89 -1.81
C SER A 95 15.08 -5.47 -2.07
N SER A 96 15.01 -5.08 -3.35
CA SER A 96 14.45 -3.79 -3.74
C SER A 96 12.97 -3.67 -3.36
N GLU A 97 12.65 -2.71 -2.47
CA GLU A 97 11.29 -2.46 -1.99
C GLU A 97 10.32 -2.14 -3.14
N GLU A 98 10.70 -1.23 -4.05
CA GLU A 98 9.85 -0.85 -5.18
C GLU A 98 9.50 -2.05 -6.07
N VAL A 99 10.46 -2.95 -6.32
CA VAL A 99 10.24 -4.16 -7.13
C VAL A 99 9.31 -5.13 -6.40
N GLN A 100 9.55 -5.40 -5.12
CA GLN A 100 8.74 -6.33 -4.33
C GLN A 100 7.31 -5.80 -4.14
N LEU A 101 7.14 -4.52 -3.81
CA LEU A 101 5.83 -3.89 -3.67
C LEU A 101 5.10 -3.78 -5.01
N SER A 102 5.80 -3.54 -6.11
CA SER A 102 5.19 -3.62 -7.46
C SER A 102 4.68 -5.02 -7.77
N ALA A 103 5.40 -6.08 -7.35
CA ALA A 103 4.91 -7.45 -7.50
C ALA A 103 3.62 -7.69 -6.68
N LEU A 104 3.51 -7.10 -5.48
CA LEU A 104 2.28 -7.15 -4.70
C LEU A 104 1.11 -6.43 -5.39
N LEU A 105 1.36 -5.26 -5.99
CA LEU A 105 0.36 -4.54 -6.79
C LEU A 105 -0.14 -5.37 -7.97
N ALA A 106 0.75 -6.12 -8.64
CA ALA A 106 0.36 -7.03 -9.71
C ALA A 106 -0.57 -8.15 -9.19
N ARG A 107 -0.27 -8.74 -8.03
CA ARG A 107 -1.14 -9.73 -7.37
C ARG A 107 -2.52 -9.17 -7.01
N LEU A 108 -2.57 -7.90 -6.59
CA LEU A 108 -3.84 -7.21 -6.37
C LEU A 108 -4.61 -7.02 -7.68
N GLY A 109 -3.92 -6.67 -8.78
CA GLY A 109 -4.53 -6.62 -10.11
C GLY A 109 -5.12 -7.95 -10.56
N GLU A 110 -4.40 -9.06 -10.37
CA GLU A 110 -4.92 -10.42 -10.64
C GLU A 110 -6.21 -10.68 -9.84
N ALA A 111 -6.23 -10.32 -8.56
CA ALA A 111 -7.40 -10.46 -7.70
C ALA A 111 -8.60 -9.65 -8.22
N GLY A 112 -8.35 -8.39 -8.53
CA GLY A 112 -9.35 -7.47 -9.05
C GLY A 112 -9.99 -7.94 -10.34
N LEU A 113 -9.18 -8.39 -11.31
CA LEU A 113 -9.65 -8.87 -12.60
C LEU A 113 -10.43 -10.19 -12.49
N GLU A 114 -9.98 -11.14 -11.65
CA GLU A 114 -10.70 -12.42 -11.43
C GLU A 114 -12.09 -12.15 -10.81
N ILE A 115 -12.17 -11.23 -9.85
CA ILE A 115 -13.43 -10.87 -9.17
C ILE A 115 -14.40 -10.21 -10.16
N GLN A 116 -13.92 -9.28 -11.00
CA GLN A 116 -14.75 -8.58 -11.99
C GLN A 116 -15.22 -9.50 -13.12
N SER A 117 -14.44 -10.53 -13.44
CA SER A 117 -14.75 -11.48 -14.52
C SER A 117 -15.77 -12.56 -14.11
N GLY A 118 -16.32 -12.50 -12.89
CA GLY A 118 -17.36 -13.42 -12.41
C GLY A 118 -16.84 -14.83 -12.11
N GLY A 119 -15.64 -14.93 -11.52
CA GLY A 119 -15.01 -16.21 -11.15
C GLY A 119 -15.85 -17.15 -10.29
#